data_AF-A0A974SRP5-F1
#
_entry.id   AF-A0A974SRP5-F1
#
_cell.length_a   1.000
_cell.length_b   1.000
_cell.length_c   1.000
_cell.angle_alpha   90.00
_cell.angle_beta   90.00
_cell.angle_gamma   90.00
#
_symmetry.space_group_name_H-M   'P 1'
#
loop_
_entity.id
_entity.type
_entity.pdbx_description
1 polymer ?
#
loop_
_entity_poly.entity_id
_entity_poly.type
_entity_poly.pdbx_seq_one_letter_code
_entity_poly.pdbx_strand_id
1 'polypeptide(L)'
;MRAVVVAFALAAASAAAGAELDRTPLAATTAQGDAVRLHPNGRWEFVDAEKAAQARELAAQYPENRVRPVDAQGGAFGIGRTIMPGDKDYNRGSLSGKGR
;
A
#
# COMPACT_ATOMS: atom_id res chain seq x y z
N MET A 1 -41.97 -23.27 1.67
CA MET A 1 -41.89 -22.13 2.62
C MET A 1 -40.53 -22.00 3.32
N ARG A 2 -39.88 -23.08 3.77
CA ARG A 2 -38.56 -23.01 4.44
C ARG A 2 -37.43 -22.45 3.56
N ALA A 3 -37.38 -22.79 2.27
CA ALA A 3 -36.36 -22.28 1.33
C ALA A 3 -36.49 -20.76 1.05
N VAL A 4 -37.72 -20.21 1.11
CA VAL A 4 -37.98 -18.78 0.90
C VAL A 4 -37.51 -17.95 2.10
N VAL A 5 -37.61 -18.51 3.31
CA VAL A 5 -37.14 -17.86 4.55
C VAL A 5 -35.61 -17.77 4.57
N VAL A 6 -34.89 -18.79 4.07
CA VAL A 6 -33.42 -18.79 4.01
C VAL A 6 -32.89 -17.76 3.00
N ALA A 7 -33.56 -17.60 1.85
CA ALA A 7 -33.18 -16.60 0.86
C ALA A 7 -33.34 -15.15 1.36
N PHE A 8 -34.37 -14.88 2.17
CA PHE A 8 -34.59 -13.56 2.78
C PHE A 8 -33.57 -13.23 3.88
N ALA A 9 -33.14 -14.24 4.66
CA ALA A 9 -32.13 -14.06 5.69
C ALA A 9 -30.73 -13.78 5.10
N LEU A 10 -30.40 -14.36 3.94
CA LEU A 10 -29.12 -14.12 3.26
C LEU A 10 -29.07 -12.73 2.59
N ALA A 11 -30.21 -12.22 2.12
CA ALA A 11 -30.32 -10.87 1.55
C ALA A 11 -30.29 -9.76 2.61
N ALA A 12 -30.67 -10.04 3.86
CA ALA A 12 -30.56 -9.06 4.95
C ALA A 12 -29.12 -8.87 5.47
N ALA A 13 -28.22 -9.83 5.20
CA ALA A 13 -26.82 -9.74 5.60
C ALA A 13 -25.97 -8.80 4.72
N SER A 14 -26.47 -8.40 3.53
CA SER A 14 -25.78 -7.43 2.65
C SER A 14 -26.11 -5.98 3.00
N ALA A 15 -27.02 -5.73 3.95
CA ALA A 15 -27.35 -4.39 4.45
C ALA A 15 -26.41 -3.94 5.58
N ALA A 16 -25.17 -4.43 5.62
CA ALA A 16 -24.08 -3.65 6.15
C ALA A 16 -23.84 -2.48 5.18
N ALA A 17 -24.77 -1.53 5.17
CA ALA A 17 -24.53 -0.20 4.66
C ALA A 17 -23.32 0.30 5.43
N GLY A 18 -22.15 0.28 4.77
CA GLY A 18 -20.94 0.85 5.32
C GLY A 18 -21.29 2.28 5.67
N ALA A 19 -21.36 2.57 6.97
CA ALA A 19 -21.36 3.95 7.42
C ALA A 19 -20.23 4.66 6.67
N GLU A 20 -20.53 5.80 6.05
CA GLU A 20 -19.52 6.65 5.40
C GLU A 20 -18.35 6.78 6.38
N LEU A 21 -17.23 6.13 6.07
CA LEU A 21 -16.08 6.12 6.98
C LEU A 21 -15.53 7.53 6.99
N ASP A 22 -15.57 8.20 8.14
CA ASP A 22 -14.94 9.50 8.30
C ASP A 22 -13.44 9.35 7.99
N ARG A 23 -13.04 9.90 6.84
CA ARG A 23 -11.66 9.83 6.38
C ARG A 23 -10.82 11.03 6.83
N THR A 24 -11.35 11.86 7.72
CA THR A 24 -10.67 13.06 8.20
C THR A 24 -9.47 12.68 9.06
N PRO A 25 -8.25 13.16 8.72
CA PRO A 25 -7.08 12.94 9.57
C PRO A 25 -7.27 13.59 10.95
N LEU A 26 -6.96 12.83 12.01
CA LEU A 26 -7.08 13.28 13.39
C LEU A 26 -5.78 13.93 13.86
N ALA A 27 -5.88 15.09 14.51
CA ALA A 27 -4.74 15.71 15.19
C ALA A 27 -4.46 15.02 16.54
N ALA A 28 -3.21 14.65 16.78
CA ALA A 28 -2.77 14.04 18.03
C ALA A 28 -1.35 14.50 18.40
N THR A 29 -0.89 14.09 19.58
CA THR A 29 0.44 14.41 20.11
C THR A 29 1.17 13.13 20.50
N THR A 30 2.44 13.01 20.15
CA THR A 30 3.28 11.88 20.58
C THR A 30 3.57 11.97 22.08
N ALA A 31 4.07 10.88 22.68
CA ALA A 31 4.49 10.87 24.08
C ALA A 31 5.61 11.89 24.38
N GLN A 32 6.36 12.29 23.36
CA GLN A 32 7.43 13.28 23.41
C GLN A 32 6.95 14.72 23.19
N GLY A 33 5.64 14.93 22.96
CA GLY A 33 5.05 16.25 22.78
C GLY A 33 4.95 16.72 21.32
N ASP A 34 5.26 15.88 20.33
CA ASP A 34 5.25 16.28 18.93
C ASP A 34 3.85 16.19 18.31
N ALA A 35 3.47 17.22 17.55
CA ALA A 35 2.21 17.24 16.83
C ALA A 35 2.24 16.27 15.63
N VAL A 36 1.24 15.38 15.56
CA VAL A 36 1.10 14.36 14.51
C VAL A 36 -0.32 14.35 13.94
N ARG A 37 -0.44 13.90 12.69
CA ARG A 37 -1.70 13.59 12.02
C ARG A 37 -1.86 12.09 11.90
N LEU A 38 -2.96 11.56 12.43
CA LEU A 38 -3.34 10.17 12.33
C LEU A 38 -4.31 10.01 11.16
N HIS A 39 -3.95 9.19 10.19
CA HIS A 39 -4.78 8.88 9.04
C HIS A 39 -5.66 7.64 9.35
N PRO A 40 -6.90 7.58 8.81
CA PRO A 40 -7.82 6.47 9.02
C PRO A 40 -7.31 5.09 8.56
N ASN A 41 -6.27 5.05 7.72
CA ASN A 41 -5.61 3.83 7.24
C ASN A 41 -4.56 3.29 8.23
N GLY A 42 -4.44 3.87 9.43
CA GLY A 42 -3.44 3.50 10.43
C GLY A 42 -2.07 4.13 10.20
N ARG A 43 -1.90 4.92 9.13
CA ARG A 43 -0.68 5.72 8.92
C ARG A 43 -0.70 6.93 9.82
N TRP A 44 0.46 7.40 10.22
CA TRP A 44 0.60 8.69 10.87
C TRP A 44 1.77 9.47 10.28
N GLU A 45 1.76 10.79 10.44
CA GLU A 45 2.85 11.67 10.02
C GLU A 45 3.02 12.84 10.99
N PHE A 46 4.24 13.37 11.10
CA PHE A 46 4.49 14.60 11.83
C PHE A 46 3.85 15.81 11.10
N VAL A 47 3.32 16.76 11.88
CA VAL A 47 2.86 18.04 11.33
C VAL A 47 4.04 18.90 10.88
N ASP A 48 5.16 18.79 11.59
CA ASP A 48 6.44 19.41 11.26
C ASP A 48 7.06 18.75 10.02
N ALA A 49 7.34 19.55 8.99
CA ALA A 49 7.88 19.09 7.72
C ALA A 49 9.31 18.53 7.83
N GLU A 50 10.14 19.07 8.72
CA GLU A 50 11.51 18.59 8.91
C GLU A 50 11.51 17.22 9.60
N LYS A 51 10.72 17.08 10.67
CA LYS A 51 10.55 15.79 11.35
C LYS A 51 9.89 14.75 10.46
N ALA A 52 8.93 15.14 9.63
CA ALA A 52 8.30 14.26 8.66
C ALA A 52 9.31 13.76 7.61
N ALA A 53 10.20 14.62 7.12
CA ALA A 53 11.25 14.23 6.18
C ALA A 53 12.27 13.27 6.81
N GLN A 54 12.72 13.56 8.03
CA GLN A 54 13.65 12.68 8.76
C GLN A 54 13.02 11.30 9.04
N ALA A 55 11.76 11.25 9.43
CA ALA A 55 11.03 10.00 9.64
C ALA A 55 10.90 9.17 8.35
N ARG A 56 10.71 9.83 7.19
CA ARG A 56 10.67 9.16 5.88
C ARG A 56 12.03 8.58 5.49
N GLU A 57 13.12 9.33 5.73
CA GLU A 57 14.47 8.86 5.46
C GLU A 57 14.81 7.64 6.33
N LEU A 58 14.50 7.70 7.63
CA LEU A 58 14.68 6.56 8.53
C LEU A 58 13.85 5.36 8.08
N ALA A 59 12.59 5.59 7.67
CA ALA A 59 11.74 4.53 7.14
C ALA A 59 12.35 3.85 5.90
N ALA A 60 13.04 4.59 5.04
CA ALA A 60 13.68 4.06 3.83
C ALA A 60 14.91 3.17 4.12
N GLN A 61 15.52 3.30 5.31
CA GLN A 61 16.66 2.47 5.70
C GLN A 61 16.26 1.03 6.05
N TYR A 62 15.01 0.80 6.48
CA TYR A 62 14.54 -0.54 6.82
C TYR A 62 14.47 -1.42 5.57
N PRO A 63 15.05 -2.64 5.60
CA PRO A 63 15.10 -3.53 4.44
C PRO A 63 13.71 -3.93 3.95
N GLU A 64 12.73 -3.97 4.85
CA GLU A 64 11.34 -4.33 4.57
C GLU A 64 10.61 -3.29 3.71
N ASN A 65 11.02 -2.02 3.81
CA ASN A 65 10.47 -0.91 3.03
C ASN A 65 11.18 -0.73 1.68
N ARG A 66 12.26 -1.47 1.43
CA ARG A 66 13.00 -1.44 0.17
C ARG A 66 12.29 -2.29 -0.88
N VAL A 67 11.12 -1.81 -1.28
CA VAL A 67 10.33 -2.40 -2.37
C VAL A 67 11.08 -2.26 -3.70
N ARG A 68 10.76 -3.13 -4.67
CA ARG A 68 11.34 -2.99 -6.01
C ARG A 68 10.99 -1.60 -6.59
N PRO A 69 11.93 -0.94 -7.26
CA PRO A 69 11.64 0.30 -7.99
C PRO A 69 10.53 0.10 -9.03
N VAL A 70 9.74 1.14 -9.30
CA VAL A 70 8.61 1.09 -10.25
C VAL A 70 9.06 0.84 -11.68
N ASP A 71 10.28 1.27 -12.00
CA ASP A 71 10.95 1.11 -13.29
C ASP A 71 11.65 -0.24 -13.41
N ALA A 72 11.87 -0.99 -12.32
CA ALA A 72 12.45 -2.32 -12.39
C ALA A 72 11.48 -3.32 -13.08
N GLN A 73 12.01 -4.14 -13.99
CA GLN A 73 11.27 -5.17 -14.73
C GLN A 73 11.50 -6.57 -14.15
N GLY A 74 10.56 -7.49 -14.41
CA GLY A 74 10.68 -8.88 -13.94
C GLY A 74 10.37 -9.05 -12.46
N GLY A 75 10.53 -10.29 -11.96
CA GLY A 75 10.25 -10.63 -10.55
C GLY A 75 8.77 -10.44 -10.17
N ALA A 76 7.92 -11.44 -10.42
CA ALA A 76 6.51 -11.40 -9.99
C ALA A 76 6.37 -12.04 -8.61
N PHE A 77 5.83 -11.31 -7.63
CA PHE A 77 5.63 -11.82 -6.25
C PHE A 77 6.88 -12.47 -5.62
N GLY A 78 8.07 -11.93 -5.91
CA GLY A 78 9.35 -12.49 -5.42
C GLY A 78 9.89 -13.68 -6.22
N ILE A 79 9.20 -14.10 -7.28
CA ILE A 79 9.63 -15.18 -8.18
C ILE A 79 10.28 -14.59 -9.44
N GLY A 80 11.52 -14.97 -9.68
CA GLY A 80 12.33 -14.52 -10.81
C GLY A 80 13.23 -13.33 -10.48
N ARG A 81 14.11 -12.97 -11.43
CA ARG A 81 15.09 -11.91 -11.25
C ARG A 81 14.46 -10.53 -11.43
N THR A 82 14.78 -9.60 -10.53
CA THR A 82 14.52 -8.16 -10.70
C THR A 82 15.58 -7.58 -11.64
N ILE A 83 15.14 -7.03 -12.76
CA ILE A 83 15.97 -6.41 -13.80
C ILE A 83 15.89 -4.89 -13.59
N MET A 84 16.99 -4.31 -13.12
CA MET A 84 17.07 -2.89 -12.81
C MET A 84 17.21 -2.07 -14.11
N PRO A 85 16.77 -0.80 -14.12
CA PRO A 85 17.13 0.14 -15.17
C PRO A 85 18.64 0.18 -15.37
N GLY A 86 19.08 0.04 -16.62
CA GLY A 86 20.50 -0.02 -16.98
C GLY A 86 21.11 -1.43 -16.97
N ASP A 87 20.40 -2.47 -16.51
CA ASP A 87 20.80 -3.86 -16.73
C ASP A 87 20.81 -4.17 -18.23
N LYS A 88 21.79 -4.96 -18.70
CA LYS A 88 21.89 -5.40 -20.11
C LYS A 88 20.60 -6.06 -20.62
N ASP A 89 19.86 -6.70 -19.73
CA ASP A 89 18.63 -7.42 -20.07
C ASP A 89 17.39 -6.52 -20.03
N TYR A 90 17.51 -5.27 -19.57
CA TYR A 90 16.38 -4.33 -19.42
C TYR A 90 15.71 -3.96 -20.76
N ASN A 91 16.50 -3.85 -21.83
CA ASN A 91 16.02 -3.50 -23.18
C ASN A 91 16.05 -4.69 -24.16
N ARG A 92 16.30 -5.90 -23.66
CA ARG A 92 16.59 -7.07 -24.50
C ARG A 92 15.38 -7.63 -25.27
N GLY A 93 14.17 -7.21 -24.93
CA GLY A 93 12.94 -7.69 -25.57
C GLY A 93 12.66 -9.18 -25.31
N SER A 94 11.65 -9.74 -25.98
CA SER A 94 11.29 -11.16 -25.82
C SER A 94 12.36 -12.06 -26.45
N LEU A 95 12.90 -13.00 -25.66
CA LEU A 95 13.82 -14.03 -26.15
C LEU A 95 13.13 -15.14 -26.96
N SER A 96 11.80 -15.14 -27.04
CA SER A 96 11.06 -16.14 -27.81
C SER A 96 11.09 -15.88 -29.33
N GLY A 97 11.88 -14.92 -29.80
CA GLY A 97 11.87 -14.48 -31.20
C GLY A 97 10.57 -13.76 -31.62
N LYS A 98 9.69 -13.42 -30.67
CA LYS A 98 8.40 -12.76 -30.91
C LYS A 98 8.40 -11.27 -30.51
N GLY A 99 9.55 -10.62 -30.61
CA GLY A 99 9.67 -9.16 -30.52
C GLY A 99 11.09 -8.73 -30.89
N ARG A 100 11.33 -7.63 -31.62
CA ARG A 100 10.40 -6.57 -32.07
C ARG A 100 9.57 -6.93 -33.29
#